data_AF-A0A7J7JD05-F1
#
_entry.id   AF-A0A7J7JD05-F1
#
_cell.length_a   1.000
_cell.length_b   1.000
_cell.length_c   1.000
_cell.angle_alpha   90.00
_cell.angle_beta   90.00
_cell.angle_gamma   90.00
#
_symmetry.space_group_name_H-M   'P 1'
#
loop_
_entity.id
_entity.type
_entity.pdbx_description
1 polymer ?
#
loop_
_entity_poly.entity_id
_entity_poly.type
_entity_poly.pdbx_seq_one_letter_code
_entity_poly.pdbx_strand_id
1 'polypeptide(L)'
;MAMFIARCKAKQLTAIKSILVRMKSVERAIEKYQQSDLRVLVLLRDPRGIMRSRMAIKDGYNKKYRNEDEALRIHSEMLCKAMAEDAQIAKEIQKNHPNPIVVVHYEDIANYTKTAASYIYRRDSVATAYNWKKSLSFKQVRLIDEGCKDYYKYIGYEPVGSQQELSDPNNYHRTTLITLI
;
A
#
# COMPACT_ATOMS: atom_id res chain seq x y z
N MET A 1 14.54 -3.49 29.89
CA MET A 1 13.88 -2.52 28.97
C MET A 1 14.69 -1.24 28.74
N ALA A 2 15.28 -0.62 29.77
CA ALA A 2 16.09 0.61 29.65
C ALA A 2 17.28 0.54 28.66
N MET A 3 17.95 -0.61 28.58
CA MET A 3 19.11 -0.81 27.71
C MET A 3 18.79 -0.75 26.20
N PHE A 4 17.57 -1.12 25.79
CA PHE A 4 17.15 -1.01 24.40
C PHE A 4 16.83 0.44 23.99
N ILE A 5 16.19 1.20 24.88
CA ILE A 5 15.87 2.61 24.63
C ILE A 5 17.15 3.43 24.49
N ALA A 6 18.14 3.21 25.37
CA ALA A 6 19.44 3.88 25.30
C ALA A 6 20.16 3.57 23.97
N ARG A 7 20.12 2.32 23.50
CA ARG A 7 20.72 1.93 22.21
C ARG A 7 20.00 2.53 21.01
N CYS A 8 18.67 2.66 21.04
CA CYS A 8 17.91 3.35 19.99
C CYS A 8 18.23 4.85 19.97
N LYS A 9 18.25 5.51 21.14
CA LYS A 9 18.57 6.95 21.25
C LYS A 9 20.00 7.28 20.83
N ALA A 10 20.93 6.33 20.92
CA ALA A 10 22.32 6.51 20.49
C ALA A 10 22.51 6.40 18.96
N LYS A 11 21.46 6.07 18.18
CA LYS A 11 21.54 6.01 16.72
C LYS A 11 21.20 7.35 16.09
N GLN A 12 21.94 7.72 15.06
CA GLN A 12 21.70 8.93 14.26
C GLN A 12 20.40 8.84 13.46
N LEU A 13 19.95 7.62 13.13
CA LEU A 13 18.71 7.38 12.40
C LEU A 13 17.86 6.36 13.17
N THR A 14 16.58 6.70 13.38
CA THR A 14 15.57 5.80 13.93
C THR A 14 14.47 5.63 12.90
N ALA A 15 14.23 4.40 12.46
CA ALA A 15 13.13 4.08 11.55
C ALA A 15 11.98 3.41 12.33
N ILE A 16 10.76 3.90 12.13
CA ILE A 16 9.54 3.32 12.72
C ILE A 16 8.66 2.85 11.57
N LYS A 17 8.33 1.55 11.57
CA LYS A 17 7.36 0.98 10.63
C LYS A 17 6.01 0.85 11.33
N SER A 18 5.01 1.54 10.79
CA SER A 18 3.62 1.43 11.24
C SER A 18 2.74 0.91 10.10
N ILE A 19 1.72 0.13 10.45
CA ILE A 19 0.69 -0.35 9.52
C ILE A 19 -0.67 0.18 9.98
N LEU A 20 -1.62 0.36 9.05
CA LEU A 20 -2.98 0.80 9.33
C LEU A 20 -3.07 2.19 10.01
N VAL A 21 -2.10 3.08 9.78
CA VAL A 21 -2.14 4.48 10.23
C VAL A 21 -2.72 5.33 9.10
N ARG A 22 -3.76 6.12 9.41
CA ARG A 22 -4.38 7.08 8.47
C ARG A 22 -3.51 8.32 8.32
N MET A 23 -3.49 8.92 7.11
CA MET A 23 -2.64 10.07 6.83
C MET A 23 -3.00 11.32 7.64
N LYS A 24 -4.26 11.48 8.07
CA LYS A 24 -4.66 12.53 9.04
C LYS A 24 -3.90 12.46 10.37
N SER A 25 -3.51 11.26 10.81
CA SER A 25 -2.71 11.13 12.04
C SER A 25 -1.23 11.41 11.80
N VAL A 26 -0.76 11.14 10.58
CA VAL A 26 0.59 11.48 10.15
C VAL A 26 0.73 13.00 10.01
N GLU A 27 -0.25 13.68 9.43
CA GLU A 27 -0.33 15.14 9.35
C GLU A 27 -0.16 15.79 10.73
N ARG A 28 -0.99 15.39 11.70
CA ARG A 28 -0.87 15.87 13.10
C ARG A 28 0.49 15.58 13.73
N ALA A 29 1.12 14.46 13.38
CA ALA A 29 2.44 14.12 13.90
C ALA A 29 3.52 15.02 13.28
N ILE A 30 3.43 15.28 11.97
CA ILE A 30 4.32 16.19 11.26
C ILE A 30 4.22 17.60 11.85
N GLU A 31 3.01 18.12 12.04
CA GLU A 31 2.77 19.44 12.67
C GLU A 31 3.37 19.51 14.08
N LYS A 32 3.12 18.48 14.91
CA LYS A 32 3.60 18.41 16.29
C LYS A 32 5.13 18.36 16.39
N TYR A 33 5.77 17.74 15.42
CA TYR A 33 7.22 17.50 15.41
C TYR A 33 7.93 18.25 14.28
N GLN A 34 7.36 19.37 13.80
CA GLN A 34 7.88 20.18 12.69
C GLN A 34 9.33 20.66 12.92
N GLN A 35 9.73 20.85 14.18
CA GLN A 35 11.07 21.24 14.62
C GLN A 35 12.10 20.10 14.63
N SER A 36 11.72 18.88 14.23
CA SER A 36 12.60 17.72 14.16
C SER A 36 12.88 17.33 12.70
N ASP A 37 13.95 16.54 12.44
CA ASP A 37 14.22 15.93 11.13
C ASP A 37 13.31 14.70 10.89
N LEU A 38 12.01 14.84 11.14
CA LEU A 38 11.03 13.81 10.86
C LEU A 38 10.82 13.71 9.35
N ARG A 39 11.11 12.54 8.80
CA ARG A 39 10.85 12.18 7.39
C ARG A 39 9.82 11.07 7.32
N VAL A 40 8.93 11.14 6.35
CA VAL A 40 7.82 10.20 6.20
C VAL A 40 7.90 9.52 4.83
N LEU A 41 7.88 8.19 4.84
CA LEU A 41 7.77 7.37 3.64
C LEU A 41 6.39 6.72 3.61
N VAL A 42 5.56 7.11 2.65
CA VAL A 42 4.23 6.57 2.42
C VAL A 42 4.31 5.48 1.36
N LEU A 43 3.90 4.27 1.74
CA LEU A 43 3.87 3.11 0.84
C LEU A 43 2.45 2.91 0.31
N LEU A 44 2.20 3.30 -0.93
CA LEU A 44 0.98 2.94 -1.66
C LEU A 44 1.11 1.48 -2.11
N ARG A 45 0.10 0.66 -1.87
CA ARG A 45 0.14 -0.77 -2.23
C ARG A 45 -1.08 -1.14 -3.03
N ASP A 46 -0.92 -2.09 -3.95
CA ASP A 46 -2.03 -2.60 -4.75
C ASP A 46 -3.16 -3.11 -3.82
N PRO A 47 -4.39 -2.58 -3.95
CA PRO A 47 -5.49 -2.97 -3.10
C PRO A 47 -5.87 -4.44 -3.27
N ARG A 48 -5.59 -5.10 -4.41
CA ARG A 48 -5.79 -6.54 -4.59
C ARG A 48 -4.92 -7.35 -3.63
N GLY A 49 -3.68 -6.91 -3.42
CA GLY A 49 -2.76 -7.47 -2.42
C GLY A 49 -3.26 -7.30 -0.98
N ILE A 50 -3.84 -6.14 -0.67
CA ILE A 50 -4.43 -5.86 0.65
C ILE A 50 -5.70 -6.70 0.86
N MET A 51 -6.60 -6.72 -0.13
CA MET A 51 -7.86 -7.43 -0.08
C MET A 51 -7.65 -8.93 0.08
N ARG A 52 -6.67 -9.53 -0.62
CA ARG A 52 -6.31 -10.94 -0.40
C ARG A 52 -5.95 -11.22 1.07
N SER A 53 -5.20 -10.32 1.71
CA SER A 53 -4.85 -10.48 3.12
C SER A 53 -6.07 -10.33 4.04
N ARG A 54 -6.99 -9.41 3.73
CA ARG A 54 -8.21 -9.18 4.52
C ARG A 54 -9.22 -10.31 4.38
N MET A 55 -9.40 -10.86 3.18
CA MET A 55 -10.25 -12.01 2.90
C MET A 55 -9.76 -13.29 3.62
N ALA A 56 -8.48 -13.36 3.99
CA ALA A 56 -7.95 -14.48 4.78
C ALA A 56 -8.52 -14.51 6.21
N ILE A 57 -8.99 -13.36 6.71
CA ILE A 57 -9.51 -13.19 8.06
C ILE A 57 -11.02 -13.45 7.99
N LYS A 58 -11.41 -14.72 8.25
CA LYS A 58 -12.79 -15.21 8.07
C LYS A 58 -13.82 -14.58 9.02
N ASP A 59 -13.38 -13.95 10.10
CA ASP A 59 -14.29 -13.46 11.14
C ASP A 59 -14.92 -12.12 10.76
N GLY A 60 -16.16 -12.17 10.25
CA GLY A 60 -17.02 -11.00 10.08
C GLY A 60 -17.06 -10.38 8.68
N TYR A 61 -16.25 -10.86 7.73
CA TYR A 61 -16.20 -10.31 6.37
C TYR A 61 -17.56 -10.33 5.65
N ASN A 62 -18.30 -11.44 5.79
CA ASN A 62 -19.56 -11.70 5.07
C ASN A 62 -20.83 -11.57 5.93
N LYS A 63 -20.73 -11.42 7.26
CA LYS A 63 -21.90 -11.56 8.17
C LYS A 63 -23.01 -10.51 7.94
N LYS A 64 -22.73 -9.40 7.25
CA LYS A 64 -23.67 -8.29 7.00
C LYS A 64 -24.12 -8.16 5.54
N TYR A 65 -23.59 -8.99 4.63
CA TYR A 65 -23.79 -8.80 3.19
C TYR A 65 -24.62 -9.94 2.59
N ARG A 66 -25.31 -9.66 1.48
CA ARG A 66 -26.16 -10.62 0.79
C ARG A 66 -25.39 -11.85 0.30
N ASN A 67 -24.17 -11.64 -0.20
CA ASN A 67 -23.26 -12.69 -0.65
C ASN A 67 -21.80 -12.22 -0.59
N GLU A 68 -20.87 -13.15 -0.82
CA GLU A 68 -19.43 -12.88 -0.74
C GLU A 68 -18.93 -11.92 -1.83
N ASP A 69 -19.54 -11.94 -3.02
CA ASP A 69 -19.15 -11.05 -4.12
C ASP A 69 -19.50 -9.59 -3.79
N GLU A 70 -20.68 -9.37 -3.21
CA GLU A 70 -21.14 -8.06 -2.77
C GLU A 70 -20.31 -7.52 -1.61
N ALA A 71 -19.99 -8.39 -0.64
CA ALA A 71 -19.05 -8.06 0.43
C ALA A 71 -17.69 -7.63 -0.16
N LEU A 72 -17.16 -8.42 -1.10
CA LEU A 72 -15.87 -8.15 -1.73
C LEU A 72 -15.84 -6.80 -2.44
N ARG A 73 -16.86 -6.49 -3.22
CA ARG A 73 -16.97 -5.20 -3.93
C ARG A 73 -17.04 -4.03 -2.94
N ILE A 74 -17.92 -4.11 -1.94
CA ILE A 74 -18.12 -3.02 -0.97
C ILE A 74 -16.88 -2.80 -0.10
N HIS A 75 -16.23 -3.87 0.38
CA HIS A 75 -14.98 -3.74 1.14
C HIS A 75 -13.84 -3.17 0.30
N SER A 76 -13.78 -3.51 -0.99
CA SER A 76 -12.80 -2.94 -1.92
C SER A 76 -13.05 -1.46 -2.13
N GLU A 77 -14.31 -1.05 -2.33
CA GLU A 77 -14.70 0.36 -2.46
C GLU A 77 -14.35 1.17 -1.19
N MET A 78 -14.70 0.66 0.00
CA MET A 78 -14.35 1.31 1.26
C MET A 78 -12.84 1.43 1.45
N LEU A 79 -12.08 0.37 1.14
CA LEU A 79 -10.62 0.40 1.20
C LEU A 79 -10.06 1.46 0.25
N CYS A 80 -10.45 1.42 -1.03
CA CYS A 80 -9.90 2.27 -2.07
C CYS A 80 -10.29 3.74 -1.90
N LYS A 81 -11.50 4.03 -1.40
CA LYS A 81 -11.88 5.37 -0.96
C LYS A 81 -10.97 5.88 0.15
N ALA A 82 -10.76 5.04 1.18
CA ALA A 82 -9.90 5.40 2.29
C ALA A 82 -8.44 5.60 1.83
N MET A 83 -7.93 4.79 0.91
CA MET A 83 -6.59 4.96 0.33
C MET A 83 -6.47 6.21 -0.53
N ALA A 84 -7.52 6.57 -1.29
CA ALA A 84 -7.55 7.80 -2.08
C ALA A 84 -7.46 9.04 -1.17
N GLU A 85 -8.24 9.09 -0.10
CA GLU A 85 -8.17 10.15 0.91
C GLU A 85 -6.76 10.27 1.51
N ASP A 86 -6.15 9.13 1.86
CA ASP A 86 -4.79 9.13 2.42
C ASP A 86 -3.76 9.65 1.40
N ALA A 87 -3.86 9.23 0.14
CA ALA A 87 -2.97 9.68 -0.92
C ALA A 87 -3.14 11.18 -1.22
N GLN A 88 -4.36 11.71 -1.17
CA GLN A 88 -4.62 13.15 -1.31
C GLN A 88 -3.98 13.96 -0.17
N ILE A 89 -4.12 13.51 1.08
CA ILE A 89 -3.47 14.17 2.22
C ILE A 89 -1.95 14.11 2.07
N ALA A 90 -1.39 12.97 1.66
CA ALA A 90 0.05 12.85 1.43
C ALA A 90 0.56 13.86 0.38
N LYS A 91 -0.20 14.05 -0.71
CA LYS A 91 0.10 15.07 -1.73
C LYS A 91 0.08 16.49 -1.16
N GLU A 92 -0.93 16.82 -0.37
CA GLU A 92 -1.04 18.16 0.23
C GLU A 92 0.12 18.43 1.21
N ILE A 93 0.49 17.45 2.03
CA ILE A 93 1.67 17.56 2.90
C ILE A 93 2.94 17.76 2.07
N GLN A 94 3.10 17.02 0.96
CA GLN A 94 4.26 17.13 0.08
C GLN A 94 4.41 18.52 -0.55
N LYS A 95 3.28 19.16 -0.88
CA LYS A 95 3.26 20.51 -1.43
C LYS A 95 3.58 21.59 -0.39
N ASN A 96 3.12 21.39 0.85
CA ASN A 96 3.06 22.46 1.84
C ASN A 96 4.08 22.32 2.98
N HIS A 97 4.81 21.20 3.09
CA HIS A 97 5.72 20.93 4.21
C HIS A 97 7.21 20.97 3.80
N PRO A 98 8.08 21.64 4.57
CA PRO A 98 9.51 21.78 4.24
C PRO A 98 10.30 20.47 4.34
N ASN A 99 9.94 19.58 5.27
CA ASN A 99 10.55 18.25 5.35
C ASN A 99 9.91 17.29 4.36
N PRO A 100 10.72 16.50 3.62
CA PRO A 100 10.22 15.66 2.54
C PRO A 100 9.35 14.52 3.09
N ILE A 101 8.10 14.49 2.64
CA ILE A 101 7.29 13.28 2.57
C ILE A 101 7.51 12.64 1.20
N VAL A 102 7.77 11.34 1.19
CA VAL A 102 8.03 10.58 -0.03
C VAL A 102 6.91 9.56 -0.19
N VAL A 103 6.18 9.64 -1.29
CA VAL A 103 5.13 8.69 -1.65
C VAL A 103 5.66 7.75 -2.73
N VAL A 104 5.60 6.44 -2.48
CA VAL A 104 6.12 5.42 -3.39
C VAL A 104 5.20 4.22 -3.44
N HIS A 105 5.17 3.55 -4.58
CA HIS A 105 4.53 2.25 -4.69
C HIS A 105 5.37 1.18 -3.97
N TYR A 106 4.69 0.32 -3.22
CA TYR A 106 5.30 -0.79 -2.50
C TYR A 106 6.05 -1.73 -3.45
N GLU A 107 5.50 -1.91 -4.65
CA GLU A 107 6.01 -2.72 -5.74
C GLU A 107 7.36 -2.19 -6.26
N ASP A 108 7.55 -0.86 -6.30
CA ASP A 108 8.84 -0.24 -6.68
C ASP A 108 9.94 -0.57 -5.67
N ILE A 109 9.62 -0.47 -4.38
CA ILE A 109 10.57 -0.86 -3.32
C ILE A 109 10.81 -2.37 -3.35
N ALA A 110 9.78 -3.17 -3.58
CA ALA A 110 9.92 -4.62 -3.71
C ALA A 110 10.87 -4.99 -4.86
N ASN A 111 10.75 -4.33 -6.01
CA ASN A 111 11.63 -4.53 -7.16
C ASN A 111 13.04 -4.00 -6.92
N TYR A 112 13.19 -2.81 -6.31
CA TYR A 112 14.50 -2.25 -5.96
C TYR A 112 15.25 -3.14 -4.97
N THR A 113 14.54 -3.71 -3.98
CA THR A 113 15.15 -4.65 -3.04
C THR A 113 15.59 -5.94 -3.72
N LYS A 114 15.02 -6.38 -4.84
CA LYS A 114 15.60 -7.51 -5.60
C LYS A 114 17.03 -7.19 -6.09
N THR A 115 17.27 -5.93 -6.46
CA THR A 115 18.59 -5.45 -6.92
C THR A 115 19.54 -5.16 -5.76
N ALA A 116 19.04 -4.59 -4.65
CA ALA A 116 19.86 -4.20 -3.49
C ALA A 116 20.01 -5.29 -2.40
N ALA A 117 19.09 -6.26 -2.32
CA ALA A 117 19.04 -7.31 -1.29
C ALA A 117 19.89 -8.55 -1.60
N SER A 118 20.79 -8.50 -2.59
CA SER A 118 21.94 -9.43 -2.60
C SER A 118 22.74 -9.37 -1.27
N TYR A 119 22.55 -8.32 -0.47
CA TYR A 119 23.19 -8.12 0.84
C TYR A 119 22.30 -8.38 2.08
N ILE A 120 20.98 -8.62 1.95
CA ILE A 120 20.08 -8.77 3.11
C ILE A 120 19.19 -10.00 2.91
N TYR A 121 19.40 -11.03 3.73
CA TYR A 121 18.68 -12.31 3.74
C TYR A 121 17.15 -12.13 3.93
N ARG A 122 16.39 -11.88 2.85
CA ARG A 122 14.93 -11.76 2.90
C ARG A 122 14.26 -12.60 1.83
N ARG A 123 13.09 -13.13 2.19
CA ARG A 123 12.10 -13.72 1.27
C ARG A 123 11.83 -12.75 0.12
N ASP A 124 11.68 -13.31 -1.09
CA ASP A 124 11.42 -12.57 -2.32
C ASP A 124 10.26 -11.58 -2.12
N SER A 125 10.63 -10.29 -2.00
CA SER A 125 9.68 -9.21 -1.72
C SER A 125 8.80 -8.92 -2.94
N VAL A 126 9.30 -9.22 -4.14
CA VAL A 126 8.55 -9.15 -5.39
C VAL A 126 7.47 -10.23 -5.41
N ALA A 127 7.84 -11.47 -5.10
CA ALA A 127 6.87 -12.56 -5.00
C ALA A 127 5.76 -12.25 -3.98
N THR A 128 6.10 -11.57 -2.88
CA THR A 128 5.12 -11.15 -1.86
C THR A 128 4.21 -10.04 -2.36
N ALA A 129 4.73 -9.07 -3.13
CA ALA A 129 3.95 -7.99 -3.71
C ALA A 129 2.89 -8.51 -4.70
N TYR A 130 3.28 -9.46 -5.55
CA TYR A 130 2.42 -9.98 -6.63
C TYR A 130 1.69 -11.30 -6.29
N ASN A 131 1.73 -11.76 -5.03
CA ASN A 131 1.08 -13.02 -4.62
C ASN A 131 -0.44 -13.04 -4.89
N TRP A 132 -1.08 -11.87 -4.93
CA TRP A 132 -2.50 -11.77 -5.25
C TRP A 132 -2.85 -12.32 -6.63
N LYS A 133 -1.93 -12.25 -7.62
CA LYS A 133 -2.15 -12.75 -8.98
C LYS A 133 -2.39 -14.26 -9.03
N LYS A 134 -1.74 -15.01 -8.13
CA LYS A 134 -1.88 -16.47 -8.01
C LYS A 134 -3.00 -16.88 -7.05
N SER A 135 -3.29 -16.01 -6.07
CA SER A 135 -4.17 -16.34 -4.95
C SER A 135 -5.64 -15.97 -5.19
N LEU A 136 -5.92 -15.00 -6.06
CA LEU A 136 -7.27 -14.54 -6.36
C LEU A 136 -7.74 -15.12 -7.69
N SER A 137 -9.01 -15.52 -7.77
CA SER A 137 -9.63 -15.84 -9.06
C SER A 137 -9.87 -14.56 -9.87
N PHE A 138 -9.94 -14.67 -11.19
CA PHE A 138 -10.23 -13.52 -12.04
C PHE A 138 -11.57 -12.84 -11.70
N LYS A 139 -12.57 -13.62 -11.27
CA LYS A 139 -13.83 -13.08 -10.75
C LYS A 139 -13.60 -12.17 -9.53
N GLN A 140 -12.79 -12.61 -8.57
CA GLN A 140 -12.47 -11.82 -7.38
C GLN A 140 -11.67 -10.56 -7.73
N VAL A 141 -10.70 -10.69 -8.64
CA VAL A 141 -9.91 -9.55 -9.14
C VAL A 141 -10.82 -8.51 -9.78
N ARG A 142 -11.76 -8.93 -10.64
CA ARG A 142 -12.73 -8.01 -11.25
C ARG A 142 -13.59 -7.29 -10.23
N LEU A 143 -14.08 -7.98 -9.20
CA LEU A 143 -14.88 -7.35 -8.15
C LEU A 143 -14.10 -6.31 -7.35
N ILE A 144 -12.80 -6.57 -7.11
CA ILE A 144 -11.91 -5.61 -6.46
C ILE A 144 -11.67 -4.42 -7.39
N ASP A 145 -11.34 -4.68 -8.67
CA ASP A 145 -11.08 -3.65 -9.68
C ASP A 145 -12.29 -2.74 -9.90
N GLU A 146 -13.51 -3.29 -9.90
CA GLU A 146 -14.76 -2.52 -9.99
C GLU A 146 -14.94 -1.61 -8.77
N GLY A 147 -14.66 -2.09 -7.55
CA GLY A 147 -14.72 -1.27 -6.34
C GLY A 147 -13.61 -0.21 -6.25
N CYS A 148 -12.48 -0.43 -6.91
CA CYS A 148 -11.29 0.43 -6.82
C CYS A 148 -11.06 1.32 -8.04
N LYS A 149 -11.98 1.32 -9.02
CA LYS A 149 -11.83 1.99 -10.32
C LYS A 149 -11.39 3.45 -10.24
N ASP A 150 -11.93 4.23 -9.30
CA ASP A 150 -11.60 5.65 -9.18
C ASP A 150 -10.25 5.87 -8.48
N TYR A 151 -9.88 5.00 -7.54
CA TYR A 151 -8.56 5.01 -6.92
C TYR A 151 -7.47 4.70 -7.96
N TYR A 152 -7.71 3.72 -8.83
CA TYR A 152 -6.79 3.34 -9.92
C TYR A 152 -6.42 4.50 -10.83
N LYS A 153 -7.42 5.28 -11.26
CA LYS A 153 -7.17 6.50 -12.06
C LYS A 153 -6.27 7.51 -11.35
N TYR A 154 -6.36 7.57 -10.02
CA TYR A 154 -5.64 8.55 -9.23
C TYR A 154 -4.18 8.17 -8.98
N ILE A 155 -3.90 6.89 -8.70
CA ILE A 155 -2.55 6.43 -8.33
C ILE A 155 -1.79 5.65 -9.42
N GLY A 156 -2.43 5.32 -10.55
CA GLY A 156 -1.78 4.63 -11.67
C GLY A 156 -1.78 3.09 -11.63
N TYR A 157 -2.65 2.44 -10.84
CA TYR A 157 -2.92 1.00 -10.99
C TYR A 157 -3.90 0.77 -12.14
N GLU A 158 -3.80 -0.39 -12.79
CA GLU A 158 -4.66 -0.76 -13.91
C GLU A 158 -5.53 -1.98 -13.55
N PRO A 159 -6.81 -1.99 -13.97
CA PRO A 159 -7.67 -3.16 -13.81
C PRO A 159 -7.21 -4.30 -14.73
N VAL A 160 -7.47 -5.53 -14.32
CA VAL A 160 -7.14 -6.72 -15.13
C VAL A 160 -8.27 -7.00 -16.11
N GLY A 161 -7.97 -6.99 -17.40
CA GLY A 161 -8.95 -7.17 -18.48
C GLY A 161 -9.30 -8.64 -18.79
N SER A 162 -8.39 -9.58 -18.54
CA SER A 162 -8.61 -11.01 -18.85
C SER A 162 -7.88 -11.99 -17.92
N GLN A 163 -8.29 -13.27 -17.96
CA GLN A 163 -7.61 -14.36 -17.24
C GLN A 163 -6.17 -14.57 -17.74
N GLN A 164 -5.95 -14.39 -19.05
CA GLN A 164 -4.62 -14.45 -19.66
C GLN A 164 -3.71 -13.36 -19.08
N GLU A 165 -4.23 -12.14 -18.99
CA GLU A 165 -3.51 -10.98 -18.44
C GLU A 165 -3.20 -11.16 -16.94
N LEU A 166 -4.14 -11.70 -16.16
CA LEU A 166 -3.92 -12.06 -14.75
C LEU A 166 -2.76 -13.05 -14.59
N SER A 167 -2.60 -13.96 -15.54
CA SER A 167 -1.61 -15.04 -15.50
C SER A 167 -0.23 -14.60 -16.01
N ASP A 168 -0.12 -13.45 -16.67
CA ASP A 168 1.14 -12.95 -17.23
C ASP A 168 2.08 -12.44 -16.13
N PRO A 169 3.23 -13.08 -15.86
CA PRO A 169 4.17 -12.63 -14.84
C PRO A 169 4.86 -11.30 -15.15
N ASN A 170 4.85 -10.85 -16.41
CA ASN A 170 5.50 -9.62 -16.85
C ASN A 170 4.56 -8.40 -16.81
N ASN A 171 3.26 -8.62 -16.60
CA ASN A 171 2.30 -7.54 -16.44
C ASN A 171 2.18 -7.14 -14.95
N TYR A 172 2.64 -5.93 -14.64
CA TYR A 172 2.62 -5.38 -13.28
C TYR A 172 1.35 -4.57 -12.96
N HIS A 173 0.43 -4.44 -13.92
CA HIS A 173 -0.88 -3.77 -13.82
C HIS A 173 -0.80 -2.37 -13.21
N ARG A 174 0.11 -1.57 -13.76
CA ARG A 174 0.36 -0.20 -13.35
C ARG A 174 1.08 0.56 -14.45
N THR A 175 0.87 1.86 -14.51
CA THR A 175 1.59 2.73 -15.44
C THR A 175 3.05 2.88 -15.01
N THR A 176 3.98 2.86 -15.97
CA THR A 176 5.43 3.06 -15.74
C THR A 176 5.77 4.51 -15.42
N LEU A 177 4.82 5.43 -15.63
CA LEU A 177 4.94 6.81 -15.21
C LEU A 177 4.74 6.84 -13.70
N ILE A 178 5.87 6.85 -12.98
CA ILE A 178 5.95 7.36 -11.63
C ILE A 178 5.55 8.83 -11.74
N THR A 179 4.24 9.12 -11.75
CA THR A 179 3.78 10.41 -11.30
C THR A 179 4.12 10.39 -9.82
N LEU A 180 5.28 10.95 -9.47
CA LEU A 180 5.46 11.54 -8.15
C LEU A 180 4.21 12.37 -7.95
N ILE A 181 3.34 11.90 -7.06
CA ILE A 181 2.16 12.66 -6.67
C ILE A 181 2.63 14.02 -6.16
#